data_AF-A0A3M1UAB9-F1
#
_entry.id   AF-A0A3M1UAB9-F1
#
_cell.length_a   1.000
_cell.length_b   1.000
_cell.length_c   1.000
_cell.angle_alpha   90.00
_cell.angle_beta   90.00
_cell.angle_gamma   90.00
#
_symmetry.space_group_name_H-M   'P 1'
#
loop_
_entity.id
_entity.type
_entity.pdbx_description
1 polymer ?
#
loop_
_entity_poly.entity_id
_entity_poly.type
_entity_poly.pdbx_seq_one_letter_code
_entity_poly.pdbx_strand_id
1 'polypeptide(L)' 'MSGGFWGIEGDDGQKYQPTTPLPPEFQQEGLKVKAEVSPAYAFTIFMWGKSVEVGKIEKL' A
#
# COMPACT_ATOMS: atom_id res chain seq x y z
N MET A 1 8.25 -8.48 -17.26
CA MET A 1 7.14 -8.74 -16.32
C MET A 1 6.77 -7.41 -15.70
N SER A 2 5.57 -6.91 -15.99
CA SER A 2 5.11 -5.64 -15.45
C SER A 2 4.87 -5.83 -13.96
N GLY A 3 5.82 -5.38 -13.11
CA GLY A 3 5.60 -5.31 -11.68
C GLY A 3 4.43 -4.37 -11.44
N GLY A 4 3.27 -4.93 -11.12
CA GLY A 4 2.05 -4.18 -10.89
C GLY A 4 2.18 -3.25 -9.68
N PHE A 5 1.20 -2.38 -9.53
CA PHE A 5 1.02 -1.61 -8.32
C PHE A 5 0.45 -2.51 -7.21
N TRP A 6 1.06 -2.46 -6.01
CA TRP A 6 0.56 -3.13 -4.81
C TRP A 6 0.00 -2.11 -3.83
N GLY A 7 -1.24 -2.32 -3.41
CA GLY A 7 -1.94 -1.46 -2.46
C GLY A 7 -2.36 -2.21 -1.21
N ILE A 8 -2.66 -1.46 -0.16
CA ILE A 8 -3.14 -1.99 1.11
C ILE A 8 -4.61 -1.65 1.23
N GLU A 9 -5.47 -2.65 1.41
CA GLU A 9 -6.87 -2.45 1.78
C GLU A 9 -7.00 -2.60 3.30
N GLY A 10 -7.44 -1.55 3.98
CA GLY A 10 -7.70 -1.59 5.41
C GLY A 10 -9.00 -2.33 5.72
N ASP A 11 -9.15 -2.81 6.95
CA ASP A 11 -10.34 -3.53 7.42
C ASP A 11 -11.65 -2.69 7.26
N ASP A 12 -11.54 -1.36 7.23
CA ASP A 12 -12.64 -0.43 6.96
C ASP A 12 -13.01 -0.32 5.46
N GLY A 13 -12.40 -1.12 4.58
CA GLY A 13 -12.56 -1.04 3.11
C GLY A 13 -11.86 0.16 2.45
N GLN A 14 -11.13 0.95 3.23
CA GLN A 14 -10.31 2.05 2.71
C GLN A 14 -9.09 1.50 1.97
N LYS A 15 -8.81 2.07 0.79
CA LYS A 15 -7.65 1.74 -0.03
C LYS A 15 -6.54 2.74 0.23
N TYR A 16 -5.36 2.22 0.53
CA TYR A 16 -4.16 2.99 0.78
C TYR A 16 -3.15 2.69 -0.31
N GLN A 17 -2.71 3.75 -0.98
CA GLN A 17 -1.77 3.70 -2.07
C GLN A 17 -0.38 4.07 -1.57
N PRO A 18 0.55 3.11 -1.40
CA PRO A 18 1.93 3.43 -1.08
C PRO A 18 2.53 4.33 -2.17
N THR A 19 3.18 5.42 -1.75
CA THR A 19 3.94 6.30 -2.65
C THR A 19 5.24 5.66 -3.13
N THR A 20 5.74 4.66 -2.41
CA THR A 20 6.89 3.84 -2.75
C THR A 20 6.49 2.37 -2.87
N PRO A 21 7.16 1.56 -3.72
CA PRO A 21 6.87 0.15 -3.83
C PRO A 21 7.04 -0.58 -2.49
N LEU A 22 6.07 -1.43 -2.14
CA LEU A 22 6.20 -2.30 -0.98
C LEU A 22 7.38 -3.27 -1.16
N PRO A 23 8.05 -3.72 -0.08
CA PRO A 23 9.08 -4.74 -0.20
C PRO A 23 8.51 -6.02 -0.82
N PRO A 24 9.30 -6.79 -1.60
CA PRO A 24 8.81 -7.92 -2.39
C PRO A 24 8.13 -9.00 -1.55
N GLU A 25 8.50 -9.14 -0.28
CA GLU A 25 7.90 -10.09 0.65
C GLU A 25 6.46 -9.73 1.10
N PHE A 26 6.02 -8.50 0.81
CA PHE A 26 4.67 -7.98 1.07
C PHE A 26 3.84 -7.83 -0.21
N GLN A 27 4.42 -8.15 -1.37
CA GLN A 27 3.77 -8.11 -2.68
C GLN A 27 3.03 -9.43 -2.96
N GLN A 28 2.07 -9.77 -2.11
CA GLN A 28 1.29 -11.00 -2.19
C GLN A 28 -0.20 -10.70 -2.00
N GLU A 29 -1.03 -11.24 -2.91
CA GLU A 29 -2.47 -11.06 -2.84
C GLU A 29 -3.04 -11.74 -1.57
N GLY A 30 -3.91 -11.04 -0.86
CA GLY A 30 -4.54 -11.53 0.36
C GLY A 30 -3.62 -11.62 1.59
N LEU A 31 -2.38 -11.14 1.50
CA LEU A 31 -1.48 -11.09 2.66
C LEU A 31 -2.01 -10.11 3.70
N LYS A 32 -2.26 -10.61 4.91
CA LYS A 32 -2.61 -9.77 6.06
C LYS A 32 -1.36 -9.13 6.63
N VAL A 33 -1.40 -7.81 6.76
CA VAL A 33 -0.28 -7.01 7.27
C VAL A 33 -0.78 -6.00 8.28
N LYS A 34 0.11 -5.62 9.19
CA LYS A 34 -0.03 -4.41 9.99
C LYS A 34 0.94 -3.39 9.44
N ALA A 35 0.43 -2.23 9.01
CA ALA A 35 1.24 -1.15 8.46
C ALA A 35 0.97 0.17 9.20
N GLU A 36 2.04 0.89 9.50
CA GLU A 36 2.00 2.27 9.97
C GLU A 36 2.12 3.17 8.74
N VAL A 37 1.08 3.98 8.50
CA VAL A 37 0.99 4.82 7.29
C VAL A 37 0.75 6.28 7.66
N SER A 38 1.35 7.19 6.89
CA SER A 38 1.12 8.64 7.00
C SER A 38 0.56 9.21 5.70
N PRO A 39 -0.34 10.21 5.74
CA PRO A 39 -0.84 10.85 4.52
C PRO A 39 0.30 11.43 3.69
N ALA A 40 0.29 11.13 2.39
CA ALA A 40 1.27 11.68 1.47
C ALA A 40 0.56 12.42 0.34
N TYR A 41 1.07 13.59 -0.04
CA TYR A 41 0.52 14.33 -1.17
C TYR A 41 1.24 13.89 -2.45
N ALA A 42 0.67 12.89 -3.13
CA ALA A 42 1.21 12.39 -4.39
C ALA A 42 0.16 12.53 -5.49
N PHE A 43 0.55 13.16 -6.60
CA PHE A 43 -0.23 13.11 -7.84
C PHE A 43 -0.02 11.75 -8.49
N THR A 44 -0.96 10.83 -8.24
CA THR A 44 -0.96 9.48 -8.78
C THR A 44 -1.87 9.36 -10.00
N ILE A 45 -1.36 8.77 -11.08
CA ILE A 45 -2.16 8.44 -12.27
C ILE A 45 -3.14 7.29 -12.02
N PHE A 46 -2.93 6.52 -10.95
CA PHE A 46 -3.72 5.33 -10.66
C PHE A 46 -5.10 5.66 -10.10
N MET A 47 -5.31 6.88 -9.59
CA MET A 47 -6.57 7.34 -8.97
C MET A 47 -7.20 6.28 -8.04
N TRP A 48 -6.36 5.52 -7.34
CA TRP A 48 -6.79 4.38 -6.54
C TRP A 48 -6.39 4.63 -5.08
N GLY A 49 -7.39 4.80 -4.21
CA GLY A 49 -7.16 4.99 -2.78
C GLY A 49 -6.50 6.32 -2.39
N LYS A 50 -6.14 6.41 -1.12
CA LYS A 50 -5.42 7.56 -0.53
C LYS A 50 -3.93 7.32 -0.64
N SER A 51 -3.19 8.27 -1.20
CA SER A 51 -1.73 8.23 -1.20
C SER A 51 -1.18 8.31 0.22
N VAL A 52 -0.34 7.35 0.57
CA VAL A 52 0.30 7.26 1.89
C VAL A 52 1.75 6.87 1.77
N GLU A 53 2.55 7.34 2.70
CA GLU A 53 3.89 6.82 2.96
C GLU A 53 3.79 5.68 3.97
N VAL A 54 4.43 4.54 3.67
CA VAL A 54 4.47 3.37 4.55
C VAL A 54 5.75 3.43 5.37
N GLY A 55 5.61 3.59 6.68
CA GLY A 55 6.75 3.68 7.61
C GLY A 55 7.21 2.30 8.09
N LYS A 56 6.33 1.58 8.78
CA LYS A 56 6.58 0.21 9.26
C LYS A 56 5.54 -0.73 8.67
N ILE A 57 5.95 -1.93 8.29
CA ILE A 57 5.04 -2.97 7.79
C ILE A 57 5.50 -4.35 8.30
N GLU A 58 4.55 -5.13 8.82
CA GLU A 58 4.78 -6.44 9.42
C GLU A 58 3.68 -7.43 9.00
N LYS A 59 4.02 -8.71 8.86
CA LYS A 59 3.05 -9.77 8.53
C LYS A 59 2.24 -10.14 9.78
N LEU A 60 0.96 -10.44 9.60
CA LEU A 60 0.07 -10.94 10.66
C LEU A 60 -0.03 -12.46 10.67
#